data_AF-A0A813ISN0-F1
#
_entry.id   AF-A0A813ISN0-F1
#
_cell.length_a   1.000
_cell.length_b   1.000
_cell.length_c   1.000
_cell.angle_alpha   90.00
_cell.angle_beta   90.00
_cell.angle_gamma   90.00
#
_symmetry.space_group_name_H-M   'P 1'
#
loop_
_entity.id
_entity.type
_entity.pdbx_description
1 polymer ?
#
loop_
_entity_poly.entity_id
_entity_poly.type
_entity_poly.pdbx_seq_one_letter_code
_entity_poly.pdbx_strand_id
1 'polypeptide(L)'
;EKITIEDPKLLRLAEVWRFFGALFTICEEEEDMIGFHPGKPARQPGFADPLRPEVRMKVVDGLDQPSGPRGSSAISGGSSSSSSGLQGERVGLQWLEDNAGLVRTCMAPLADQVRSALDLVGEGLEGGGVTLSDVLLDNPGNPCWALHCMLANLQVWGTVGDPHVEGDGSVELSGSEATAKEVEQFLRKAEDDGYHPHGVSSERLAQLKEILSPETLGTYHRRLARARVALLQIEFRRRLSYLQAALEQALSGAGSNGGDVSQRAPSPERDLGQSRLLRTVLQHLSEVETFVSTLSRFFKSVDLARGVTEGDASQATATAGLDPRPIIDRSGPGYIMHVDCGHNGTLDEVDLRQLSLHLRVAGFGRAPKAEV
;
A
#
# COMPACT_ATOMS: atom_id res chain seq x y z
N GLU A 1 6.34 -18.48 -6.50
CA GLU A 1 5.21 -17.68 -7.03
C GLU A 1 5.70 -16.27 -7.31
N LYS A 2 5.28 -15.64 -8.42
CA LYS A 2 5.68 -14.28 -8.81
C LYS A 2 4.46 -13.37 -8.79
N ILE A 3 4.61 -12.13 -8.33
CA ILE A 3 3.57 -11.10 -8.50
C ILE A 3 3.44 -10.82 -9.99
N THR A 4 2.29 -11.15 -10.56
CA THR A 4 1.97 -10.87 -11.96
C THR A 4 0.70 -10.02 -12.01
N ILE A 5 0.87 -8.73 -12.25
CA ILE A 5 -0.21 -7.79 -12.55
C ILE A 5 -0.04 -7.38 -14.00
N GLU A 6 -1.13 -7.47 -14.77
CA GLU A 6 -1.11 -7.19 -16.20
C GLU A 6 -0.89 -5.69 -16.46
N ASP A 7 -0.11 -5.36 -17.49
CA ASP A 7 0.22 -3.97 -17.86
C ASP A 7 -1.01 -3.04 -17.97
N PRO A 8 -2.16 -3.46 -18.55
CA PRO A 8 -3.35 -2.60 -18.59
C PRO A 8 -3.85 -2.16 -17.21
N LYS A 9 -3.71 -3.00 -16.18
CA LYS A 9 -4.11 -2.65 -14.80
C LYS A 9 -3.11 -1.69 -14.17
N LEU A 10 -1.82 -1.86 -14.45
CA LEU A 10 -0.77 -0.95 -13.98
C LEU A 10 -0.86 0.42 -14.66
N LEU A 11 -1.13 0.47 -15.97
CA LEU A 11 -1.44 1.71 -16.69
C LEU A 11 -2.66 2.40 -16.08
N ARG A 12 -3.71 1.63 -15.79
CA ARG A 12 -4.93 2.16 -15.18
C ARG A 12 -4.66 2.79 -13.81
N LEU A 13 -3.80 2.17 -13.01
CA LEU A 13 -3.34 2.72 -11.74
C LEU A 13 -2.59 4.04 -11.94
N ALA A 14 -1.69 4.11 -12.91
CA ALA A 14 -0.96 5.35 -13.21
C ALA A 14 -1.89 6.48 -13.72
N GLU A 15 -2.90 6.16 -14.52
CA GLU A 15 -3.95 7.10 -14.92
C GLU A 15 -4.72 7.65 -13.72
N VAL A 16 -5.04 6.79 -12.75
CA VAL A 16 -5.72 7.19 -11.50
C VAL A 16 -4.91 8.23 -10.74
N TRP A 17 -3.61 8.02 -10.56
CA TRP A 17 -2.75 8.99 -9.86
C TRP A 17 -2.65 10.32 -10.60
N ARG A 18 -2.50 10.30 -11.93
CA ARG A 18 -2.50 11.54 -12.73
C ARG A 18 -3.82 12.30 -12.63
N PHE A 19 -4.94 11.57 -12.66
CA PHE A 19 -6.27 12.14 -12.48
C PHE A 19 -6.39 12.87 -11.13
N PHE A 20 -5.97 12.22 -10.05
CA PHE A 20 -6.02 12.83 -8.72
C PHE A 20 -5.03 13.99 -8.58
N GLY A 21 -3.83 13.90 -9.15
CA GLY A 21 -2.89 15.02 -9.20
C GLY A 21 -3.52 16.27 -9.83
N ALA A 22 -4.12 16.15 -11.01
CA ALA A 22 -4.81 17.27 -11.67
C ALA A 22 -6.00 17.78 -10.86
N LEU A 23 -6.80 16.89 -10.27
CA LEU A 23 -7.94 17.26 -9.41
C LEU A 23 -7.49 18.07 -8.20
N PHE A 24 -6.39 17.66 -7.55
CA PHE A 24 -5.83 18.36 -6.39
C PHE A 24 -5.30 19.74 -6.77
N THR A 25 -4.53 19.84 -7.86
CA THR A 25 -4.06 21.13 -8.37
C THR A 25 -5.21 22.10 -8.61
N ILE A 26 -6.29 21.65 -9.27
CA ILE A 26 -7.48 22.48 -9.52
C ILE A 26 -8.11 22.96 -8.20
N CYS A 27 -8.20 22.09 -7.19
CA CYS A 27 -8.79 22.44 -5.89
C CYS A 27 -7.93 23.41 -5.06
N GLU A 28 -6.62 23.44 -5.29
CA GLU A 28 -5.65 24.29 -4.56
C GLU A 28 -5.50 25.69 -5.19
N GLU A 29 -5.55 25.82 -6.52
CA GLU A 29 -5.35 27.09 -7.26
C GLU A 29 -6.30 28.25 -6.87
N GLU A 30 -7.47 27.96 -6.29
CA GLU A 30 -8.42 29.00 -5.88
C GLU A 30 -7.95 29.78 -4.64
N GLU A 31 -7.07 29.19 -3.82
CA GLU A 31 -6.52 29.88 -2.65
C GLU A 31 -5.59 31.04 -3.05
N ASP A 32 -5.00 31.01 -4.26
CA ASP A 32 -4.07 32.04 -4.74
C ASP A 32 -4.77 33.24 -5.42
N MET A 33 -5.95 33.03 -6.02
CA MET A 33 -6.68 34.05 -6.78
C MET A 33 -7.58 34.93 -5.92
N ILE A 34 -8.08 34.43 -4.80
CA ILE A 34 -8.89 35.19 -3.84
C ILE A 34 -7.94 35.88 -2.87
N GLY A 35 -7.34 36.97 -3.35
CA GLY A 35 -6.24 37.73 -2.76
C GLY A 35 -6.00 37.55 -1.25
N PHE A 36 -4.77 37.16 -0.92
CA PHE A 36 -4.07 37.35 0.36
C PHE A 36 -4.98 37.88 1.48
N HIS A 37 -5.76 37.00 2.10
CA HIS A 37 -6.29 37.25 3.43
C HIS A 37 -5.23 36.74 4.42
N PRO A 38 -4.35 37.61 4.95
CA PRO A 38 -3.37 37.20 5.95
C PRO A 38 -4.13 36.75 7.19
N GLY A 39 -4.24 35.43 7.40
CA GLY A 39 -4.81 34.91 8.64
C GLY A 39 -5.61 33.61 8.57
N LYS A 40 -5.79 32.95 7.42
CA LYS A 40 -6.29 31.57 7.43
C LYS A 40 -5.11 30.64 7.72
N PRO A 41 -5.06 29.96 8.88
CA PRO A 41 -4.04 28.95 9.12
C PRO A 41 -4.18 27.85 8.07
N ALA A 42 -3.04 27.26 7.65
CA ALA A 42 -3.02 26.09 6.79
C ALA A 42 -4.07 25.09 7.26
N ARG A 43 -4.96 24.65 6.35
CA ARG A 43 -6.03 23.71 6.70
C ARG A 43 -5.34 22.45 7.24
N GLN A 44 -5.40 22.24 8.56
CA GLN A 44 -5.12 20.93 9.08
C GLN A 44 -6.22 20.01 8.54
N PRO A 45 -5.89 18.82 8.03
CA PRO A 45 -6.89 17.86 7.59
C PRO A 45 -7.83 17.62 8.76
N GLY A 46 -9.03 18.21 8.67
CA GLY A 46 -10.09 18.02 9.63
C GLY A 46 -10.62 16.62 9.41
N PHE A 47 -9.97 15.61 9.99
CA PHE A 47 -10.59 14.33 10.17
C PHE A 47 -11.84 14.63 10.99
N ALA A 48 -13.02 14.49 10.38
CA ALA A 48 -14.27 14.49 11.11
C ALA A 48 -14.08 13.50 12.25
N ASP A 49 -14.06 14.01 13.48
CA ASP A 49 -13.83 13.22 14.69
C ASP A 49 -14.76 12.01 14.59
N PRO A 50 -14.22 10.80 14.38
CA PRO A 50 -15.05 9.63 14.20
C PRO A 50 -15.62 9.41 15.59
N LEU A 51 -16.84 9.89 15.83
CA LEU A 51 -17.64 9.58 17.00
C LEU A 51 -17.41 8.11 17.32
N ARG A 52 -16.56 7.83 18.31
CA ARG A 52 -16.07 6.50 18.63
C ARG A 52 -17.29 5.61 18.85
N PRO A 53 -17.61 4.64 17.97
CA PRO A 53 -18.30 3.49 18.50
C PRO A 53 -17.20 2.69 19.21
N GLU A 54 -17.32 2.53 20.53
CA GLU A 54 -16.58 1.51 21.29
C GLU A 54 -16.95 0.12 20.74
N VAL A 55 -16.45 -0.24 19.55
CA VAL A 55 -16.52 -1.60 19.03
C VAL A 55 -15.35 -2.33 19.67
N ARG A 56 -15.60 -2.82 20.88
CA ARG A 56 -14.80 -3.87 21.49
C ARG A 56 -14.85 -5.08 20.57
N MET A 57 -13.85 -5.22 19.68
CA MET A 57 -13.68 -6.44 18.89
C MET A 57 -13.44 -7.60 19.86
N LYS A 58 -14.51 -8.34 20.16
CA LYS A 58 -14.41 -9.65 20.77
C LYS A 58 -13.78 -10.57 19.73
N VAL A 59 -12.55 -10.98 19.99
CA VAL A 59 -11.95 -12.17 19.37
C VAL A 59 -12.87 -13.33 19.74
N VAL A 60 -13.66 -13.80 18.78
CA VAL A 60 -14.42 -15.04 18.89
C VAL A 60 -13.54 -16.14 18.31
N ASP A 61 -12.94 -16.91 19.20
CA ASP A 61 -12.52 -18.27 18.92
C ASP A 61 -13.78 -19.13 18.78
N GLY A 62 -13.88 -19.88 17.69
CA GLY A 62 -15.01 -20.77 17.43
C GLY A 62 -14.84 -21.53 16.13
N LEU A 63 -14.24 -22.72 16.23
CA LEU A 63 -14.25 -23.76 15.21
C LEU A 63 -15.69 -24.23 14.86
N ASP A 64 -15.77 -24.83 13.66
CA ASP A 64 -16.81 -25.72 13.14
C ASP A 64 -18.15 -25.11 12.67
N GLN A 65 -18.34 -25.02 11.34
CA GLN A 65 -19.39 -25.76 10.57
C GLN A 65 -19.54 -25.30 9.09
N PRO A 66 -20.22 -26.08 8.22
CA PRO A 66 -19.71 -26.45 6.90
C PRO A 66 -20.20 -25.58 5.74
N SER A 67 -19.40 -25.64 4.67
CA SER A 67 -19.62 -25.13 3.33
C SER A 67 -20.95 -25.56 2.70
N GLY A 68 -21.79 -24.57 2.35
CA GLY A 68 -22.87 -24.69 1.37
C GLY A 68 -22.59 -23.76 0.17
N PRO A 69 -22.95 -24.16 -1.08
CA PRO A 69 -22.57 -23.41 -2.27
C PRO A 69 -23.57 -22.28 -2.52
N ARG A 70 -23.11 -21.03 -2.50
CA ARG A 70 -23.89 -19.86 -2.94
C ARG A 70 -23.34 -19.31 -4.26
N GLY A 71 -24.05 -19.69 -5.33
CA GLY A 71 -24.53 -18.79 -6.38
C GLY A 71 -23.53 -17.87 -7.06
N SER A 72 -22.77 -18.41 -8.01
CA SER A 72 -22.16 -17.64 -9.09
C SER A 72 -23.26 -16.96 -9.92
N SER A 73 -23.33 -15.63 -9.86
CA SER A 73 -24.08 -14.87 -10.86
C SER A 73 -23.26 -14.85 -12.15
N ALA A 74 -23.85 -15.46 -13.19
CA ALA A 74 -23.28 -15.60 -14.51
C ALA A 74 -23.05 -14.22 -15.15
N ILE A 75 -21.81 -14.00 -15.59
CA ILE A 75 -21.45 -12.95 -16.54
C ILE A 75 -21.96 -13.41 -17.90
N SER A 76 -23.07 -12.81 -18.34
CA SER A 76 -23.61 -13.02 -19.67
C SER A 76 -22.74 -12.28 -20.69
N GLY A 77 -22.05 -13.05 -21.53
CA GLY A 77 -21.43 -12.57 -22.74
C GLY A 77 -22.50 -12.22 -23.78
N GLY A 78 -22.43 -11.00 -24.31
CA GLY A 78 -23.36 -10.50 -25.31
C GLY A 78 -22.70 -9.41 -26.16
N SER A 79 -22.08 -9.87 -27.25
CA SER A 79 -22.04 -9.27 -28.58
C SER A 79 -21.91 -7.74 -28.73
N SER A 80 -20.74 -7.37 -29.23
CA SER A 80 -20.46 -6.22 -30.09
C SER A 80 -21.63 -5.82 -30.99
N SER A 81 -22.26 -4.69 -30.67
CA SER A 81 -23.00 -3.87 -31.62
C SER A 81 -22.70 -2.40 -31.33
N SER A 82 -22.36 -1.68 -32.39
CA SER A 82 -21.97 -0.28 -32.45
C SER A 82 -23.08 0.65 -31.96
N SER A 83 -23.01 1.11 -30.72
CA SER A 83 -23.80 2.24 -30.19
C SER A 83 -22.91 3.49 -30.08
N SER A 84 -22.64 4.10 -31.23
CA SER A 84 -22.18 5.49 -31.31
C SER A 84 -23.38 6.41 -31.06
N GLY A 85 -23.61 6.76 -29.81
CA GLY A 85 -24.64 7.72 -29.42
C GLY A 85 -24.84 7.70 -27.92
N LEU A 86 -24.23 8.66 -27.22
CA LEU A 86 -24.21 8.79 -25.76
C LEU A 86 -23.28 7.83 -25.00
N GLN A 87 -22.10 7.51 -25.55
CA GLN A 87 -20.97 7.25 -24.64
C GLN A 87 -20.74 8.56 -23.88
N GLY A 88 -21.33 8.65 -22.68
CA GLY A 88 -21.17 9.79 -21.81
C GLY A 88 -19.69 10.09 -21.71
N GLU A 89 -19.31 11.26 -22.21
CA GLU A 89 -17.94 11.73 -22.28
C GLU A 89 -17.24 11.46 -20.95
N ARG A 90 -16.18 10.65 -20.99
CA ARG A 90 -15.46 10.22 -19.80
C ARG A 90 -14.85 11.44 -19.13
N VAL A 91 -14.94 11.55 -17.80
CA VAL A 91 -14.26 12.61 -17.04
C VAL A 91 -12.76 12.28 -17.03
N GLY A 92 -12.05 12.82 -18.02
CA GLY A 92 -10.59 12.73 -18.15
C GLY A 92 -9.90 14.03 -17.70
N LEU A 93 -8.57 14.09 -17.88
CA LEU A 93 -7.76 15.25 -17.49
C LEU A 93 -8.25 16.56 -18.13
N GLN A 94 -8.41 16.58 -19.45
CA GLN A 94 -8.93 17.76 -20.17
C GLN A 94 -10.29 18.20 -19.65
N TRP A 95 -11.18 17.23 -19.35
CA TRP A 95 -12.50 17.57 -18.82
C TRP A 95 -12.40 18.25 -17.45
N LEU A 96 -11.49 17.81 -16.57
CA LEU A 96 -11.28 18.45 -15.27
C LEU A 96 -10.86 19.91 -15.45
N GLU A 97 -9.92 20.18 -16.35
CA GLU A 97 -9.43 21.52 -16.66
C GLU A 97 -10.54 22.41 -17.24
N ASP A 98 -11.25 21.94 -18.26
CA ASP A 98 -12.34 22.67 -18.91
C ASP A 98 -13.50 22.97 -17.94
N ASN A 99 -13.65 22.15 -16.89
CA ASN A 99 -14.72 22.25 -15.89
C ASN A 99 -14.17 22.60 -14.49
N ALA A 100 -13.01 23.27 -14.41
CA ALA A 100 -12.32 23.52 -13.15
C ALA A 100 -13.21 24.16 -12.07
N GLY A 101 -14.05 25.14 -12.42
CA GLY A 101 -14.97 25.77 -11.46
C GLY A 101 -15.99 24.80 -10.83
N LEU A 102 -16.48 23.84 -11.62
CA LEU A 102 -17.35 22.76 -11.13
C LEU A 102 -16.57 21.81 -10.23
N VAL A 103 -15.37 21.39 -10.67
CA VAL A 103 -14.49 20.51 -9.89
C VAL A 103 -14.20 21.11 -8.52
N ARG A 104 -13.79 22.39 -8.45
CA ARG A 104 -13.53 23.08 -7.18
C ARG A 104 -14.75 23.08 -6.27
N THR A 105 -15.90 23.50 -6.80
CA THR A 105 -17.13 23.56 -6.01
C THR A 105 -17.50 22.19 -5.41
N CYS A 106 -17.34 21.12 -6.20
CA CYS A 106 -17.77 19.79 -5.78
C CYS A 106 -16.72 19.05 -4.94
N MET A 107 -15.43 19.21 -5.25
CA MET A 107 -14.36 18.39 -4.70
C MET A 107 -13.54 19.08 -3.61
N ALA A 108 -13.46 20.42 -3.57
CA ALA A 108 -12.68 21.11 -2.55
C ALA A 108 -13.04 20.72 -1.10
N PRO A 109 -14.32 20.47 -0.73
CA PRO A 109 -14.66 20.00 0.62
C PRO A 109 -14.18 18.58 0.95
N LEU A 110 -13.86 17.77 -0.07
CA LEU A 110 -13.50 16.36 0.05
C LEU A 110 -12.04 16.09 -0.33
N ALA A 111 -11.35 17.06 -0.93
CA ALA A 111 -10.01 16.91 -1.52
C ALA A 111 -9.01 16.37 -0.49
N ASP A 112 -8.99 16.92 0.72
CA ASP A 112 -8.07 16.50 1.78
C ASP A 112 -8.33 15.06 2.25
N GLN A 113 -9.61 14.64 2.30
CA GLN A 113 -9.96 13.27 2.68
C GLN A 113 -9.57 12.27 1.59
N VAL A 114 -9.78 12.64 0.32
CA VAL A 114 -9.37 11.83 -0.84
C VAL A 114 -7.84 11.73 -0.88
N ARG A 115 -7.12 12.86 -0.74
CA ARG A 115 -5.66 12.90 -0.69
C ARG A 115 -5.14 12.04 0.44
N SER A 116 -5.64 12.22 1.66
CA SER A 116 -5.24 11.40 2.80
C SER A 116 -5.48 9.90 2.59
N ALA A 117 -6.55 9.50 1.90
CA ALA A 117 -6.78 8.09 1.56
C ALA A 117 -5.77 7.57 0.51
N LEU A 118 -5.38 8.40 -0.46
CA LEU A 118 -4.37 8.04 -1.45
C LEU A 118 -2.97 8.02 -0.85
N ASP A 119 -2.58 9.01 -0.03
CA ASP A 119 -1.28 9.08 0.64
C ASP A 119 -1.04 7.84 1.52
N LEU A 120 -2.09 7.35 2.19
CA LEU A 120 -2.01 6.09 2.93
C LEU A 120 -1.48 4.94 2.05
N VAL A 121 -1.95 4.82 0.81
CA VAL A 121 -1.53 3.76 -0.12
C VAL A 121 -0.24 4.14 -0.84
N GLY A 122 -0.12 5.39 -1.27
CA GLY A 122 1.01 5.96 -2.00
C GLY A 122 2.30 5.86 -1.19
N GLU A 123 2.27 6.36 0.05
CA GLU A 123 3.41 6.36 0.96
C GLU A 123 3.55 5.05 1.73
N GLY A 124 2.41 4.41 2.06
CA GLY A 124 2.42 3.20 2.88
C GLY A 124 2.85 1.94 2.13
N LEU A 125 2.64 1.89 0.80
CA LEU A 125 3.09 0.78 -0.02
C LEU A 125 4.49 1.05 -0.59
N GLU A 126 5.46 0.30 -0.12
CA GLU A 126 6.86 0.52 -0.46
C GLU A 126 7.55 -0.79 -0.80
N GLY A 127 8.29 -0.80 -1.91
CA GLY A 127 9.08 -1.93 -2.38
C GLY A 127 10.56 -1.58 -2.49
N GLY A 128 11.34 -1.98 -1.48
CA GLY A 128 12.79 -1.75 -1.47
C GLY A 128 13.19 -0.28 -1.31
N GLY A 129 12.52 0.46 -0.42
CA GLY A 129 12.80 1.86 -0.15
C GLY A 129 12.15 2.86 -1.12
N VAL A 130 11.40 2.39 -2.12
CA VAL A 130 10.69 3.26 -3.06
C VAL A 130 9.19 3.10 -2.83
N THR A 131 8.49 4.21 -2.61
CA THR A 131 7.04 4.24 -2.39
C THR A 131 6.27 4.13 -3.71
N LEU A 132 4.98 3.81 -3.64
CA LEU A 132 4.10 3.82 -4.81
C LEU A 132 3.95 5.25 -5.38
N SER A 133 3.94 6.27 -4.51
CA SER A 133 3.93 7.67 -4.93
C SER A 133 5.15 8.02 -5.79
N ASP A 134 6.37 7.70 -5.33
CA ASP A 134 7.62 7.98 -6.05
C ASP A 134 7.59 7.34 -7.45
N VAL A 135 7.16 6.08 -7.52
CA VAL A 135 7.06 5.33 -8.77
C VAL A 135 6.12 5.99 -9.77
N LEU A 136 4.98 6.50 -9.30
CA LEU A 136 3.95 7.06 -10.16
C LEU A 136 4.19 8.52 -10.53
N LEU A 137 4.89 9.27 -9.67
CA LEU A 137 5.17 10.70 -9.86
C LEU A 137 6.51 10.94 -10.58
N ASP A 138 7.57 10.21 -10.22
CA ASP A 138 8.92 10.49 -10.73
C ASP A 138 9.21 9.84 -12.08
N ASN A 139 8.42 8.83 -12.48
CA ASN A 139 8.66 8.04 -13.69
C ASN A 139 7.50 8.10 -14.71
N PRO A 140 7.05 9.30 -15.14
CA PRO A 140 5.85 9.43 -15.97
C PRO A 140 5.98 8.80 -17.36
N GLY A 141 7.21 8.65 -17.89
CA GLY A 141 7.46 8.12 -19.23
C GLY A 141 7.21 6.62 -19.39
N ASN A 142 7.36 5.83 -18.32
CA ASN A 142 7.13 4.39 -18.35
C ASN A 142 6.64 3.85 -16.98
N PRO A 143 5.42 4.18 -16.57
CA PRO A 143 4.91 3.83 -15.25
C PRO A 143 4.76 2.32 -15.06
N CYS A 144 4.46 1.55 -16.12
CA CYS A 144 4.37 0.09 -16.02
C CYS A 144 5.70 -0.55 -15.63
N TRP A 145 6.78 -0.15 -16.30
CA TRP A 145 8.09 -0.67 -15.99
C TRP A 145 8.50 -0.32 -14.55
N ALA A 146 8.29 0.93 -14.13
CA ALA A 146 8.60 1.38 -12.78
C ALA A 146 7.76 0.62 -11.72
N LEU A 147 6.46 0.41 -11.97
CA LEU A 147 5.59 -0.41 -11.11
C LEU A 147 6.05 -1.87 -11.06
N HIS A 148 6.46 -2.47 -12.19
CA HIS A 148 7.00 -3.83 -12.19
C HIS A 148 8.28 -3.93 -11.36
N CYS A 149 9.18 -2.94 -11.45
CA CYS A 149 10.38 -2.86 -10.63
C CYS A 149 10.02 -2.76 -9.14
N MET A 150 9.09 -1.89 -8.77
CA MET A 150 8.62 -1.76 -7.38
C MET A 150 7.99 -3.06 -6.87
N LEU A 151 7.14 -3.72 -7.67
CA LEU A 151 6.51 -4.99 -7.29
C LEU A 151 7.53 -6.12 -7.18
N ALA A 152 8.53 -6.16 -8.06
CA ALA A 152 9.63 -7.11 -7.95
C ALA A 152 10.42 -6.87 -6.66
N ASN A 153 10.69 -5.61 -6.32
CA ASN A 153 11.34 -5.25 -5.08
C ASN A 153 10.50 -5.65 -3.87
N LEU A 154 9.20 -5.31 -3.86
CA LEU A 154 8.28 -5.71 -2.80
C LEU A 154 8.20 -7.24 -2.63
N GLN A 155 8.32 -8.01 -3.72
CA GLN A 155 8.33 -9.47 -3.66
C GLN A 155 9.64 -10.04 -3.07
N VAL A 156 10.77 -9.47 -3.46
CA VAL A 156 12.12 -9.98 -3.08
C VAL A 156 12.53 -9.43 -1.72
N TRP A 157 12.43 -8.12 -1.55
CA TRP A 157 12.86 -7.33 -0.39
C TRP A 157 11.77 -7.13 0.64
N GLY A 158 10.50 -7.30 0.28
CA GLY A 158 9.43 -6.82 1.13
C GLY A 158 9.44 -5.29 1.21
N THR A 159 9.06 -4.79 2.38
CA THR A 159 9.01 -3.37 2.72
C THR A 159 10.12 -3.07 3.72
N VAL A 160 10.73 -1.88 3.62
CA VAL A 160 11.87 -1.44 4.45
C VAL A 160 11.46 -0.35 5.44
N GLY A 161 10.37 0.37 5.18
CA GLY A 161 10.04 1.65 5.81
C GLY A 161 9.84 1.65 7.31
N ASP A 162 9.50 2.82 7.83
CA ASP A 162 9.40 3.07 9.26
C ASP A 162 8.19 2.35 9.89
N PRO A 163 8.40 1.45 10.87
CA PRO A 163 7.33 0.81 11.62
C PRO A 163 6.64 1.73 12.62
N HIS A 164 7.01 3.02 12.71
CA HIS A 164 6.32 4.05 13.51
C HIS A 164 4.87 4.35 13.11
N VAL A 165 4.21 3.52 12.30
CA VAL A 165 2.75 3.51 12.31
C VAL A 165 2.33 3.01 13.71
N GLU A 166 2.06 3.96 14.62
CA GLU A 166 1.74 3.80 16.04
C GLU A 166 0.42 3.03 16.31
N GLY A 167 0.12 2.02 15.52
CA GLY A 167 -0.90 1.04 15.83
C GLY A 167 -0.30 -0.02 16.73
N ASP A 168 -0.86 -0.17 17.93
CA ASP A 168 -0.61 -1.22 18.94
C ASP A 168 -0.74 -2.68 18.43
N GLY A 169 -0.87 -2.88 17.13
CA GLY A 169 -0.91 -4.16 16.45
C GLY A 169 0.48 -4.71 16.17
N SER A 170 1.35 -4.79 17.19
CA SER A 170 2.63 -5.49 17.04
C SER A 170 2.33 -6.92 16.59
N VAL A 171 2.69 -7.26 15.35
CA VAL A 171 2.53 -8.62 14.84
C VAL A 171 3.52 -9.49 15.61
N GLU A 172 3.04 -10.20 16.63
CA GLU A 172 3.84 -11.17 17.35
C GLU A 172 4.25 -12.28 16.38
N LEU A 173 5.50 -12.23 15.93
CA LEU A 173 6.11 -13.29 15.16
C LEU A 173 6.45 -14.45 16.12
N SER A 174 5.48 -15.32 16.38
CA SER A 174 5.68 -16.52 17.20
C SER A 174 6.68 -17.46 16.50
N GLY A 175 7.76 -17.87 17.19
CA GLY A 175 8.63 -18.97 16.78
C GLY A 175 10.05 -18.64 16.31
N SER A 176 10.54 -17.41 16.47
CA SER A 176 11.96 -17.05 16.21
C SER A 176 12.66 -16.67 17.52
N GLU A 177 13.91 -17.10 17.71
CA GLU A 177 14.78 -16.67 18.83
C GLU A 177 15.04 -15.15 18.83
N ALA A 178 14.88 -14.51 17.67
CA ALA A 178 14.85 -13.05 17.53
C ALA A 178 13.40 -12.58 17.33
N THR A 179 12.93 -11.68 18.19
CA THR A 179 11.62 -11.05 18.04
C THR A 179 11.62 -10.10 16.83
N ALA A 180 10.44 -9.85 16.26
CA ALA A 180 10.29 -8.89 15.14
C ALA A 180 10.92 -7.52 15.47
N LYS A 181 10.76 -7.07 16.71
CA LYS A 181 11.32 -5.81 17.24
C LYS A 181 12.84 -5.82 17.27
N GLU A 182 13.46 -6.95 17.58
CA GLU A 182 14.92 -7.07 17.59
C GLU A 182 15.51 -7.04 16.17
N VAL A 183 14.86 -7.71 15.21
CA VAL A 183 15.26 -7.64 13.79
C VAL A 183 15.11 -6.22 13.27
N GLU A 184 14.01 -5.56 13.61
CA GLU A 184 13.77 -4.17 13.27
C GLU A 184 14.83 -3.23 13.85
N GLN A 185 15.12 -3.34 15.15
CA GLN A 185 16.17 -2.55 15.81
C GLN A 185 17.57 -2.86 15.25
N PHE A 186 17.81 -4.08 14.76
CA PHE A 186 19.05 -4.44 14.05
C PHE A 186 19.16 -3.74 12.69
N LEU A 187 18.02 -3.51 12.02
CA LEU A 187 17.95 -2.83 10.72
C LEU A 187 17.82 -1.32 10.81
N ARG A 188 17.38 -0.77 11.95
CA ARG A 188 17.29 0.67 12.16
C ARG A 188 18.68 1.30 12.15
N LYS A 189 18.80 2.43 11.44
CA LYS A 189 19.96 3.32 11.58
C LYS A 189 19.94 3.88 12.99
N ALA A 190 21.09 3.84 13.66
CA ALA A 190 21.24 4.59 14.91
C ALA A 190 21.18 6.06 14.52
N GLU A 191 20.02 6.68 14.62
CA GLU A 191 19.95 8.12 14.58
C GLU A 191 20.76 8.61 15.78
N ASP A 192 21.78 9.43 15.53
CA ASP A 192 22.71 9.97 16.54
C ASP A 192 22.03 10.97 17.50
N ASP A 193 20.70 11.03 17.46
CA ASP A 193 19.88 11.70 18.45
C ASP A 193 19.97 10.87 19.73
N GLY A 194 20.87 11.27 20.63
CA GLY A 194 21.26 10.61 21.89
C GLY A 194 20.16 10.40 22.93
N TYR A 195 18.94 10.07 22.49
CA TYR A 195 17.72 9.88 23.25
C TYR A 195 16.97 8.63 22.78
N HIS A 196 17.62 7.48 22.81
CA HIS A 196 16.93 6.18 22.68
C HIS A 196 16.89 5.46 24.02
N PRO A 197 15.80 5.60 24.80
CA PRO A 197 15.71 5.05 26.16
C PRO A 197 15.67 3.51 26.22
N HIS A 198 15.57 2.80 25.08
CA HIS A 198 15.45 1.34 25.03
C HIS A 198 16.23 0.67 23.87
N GLY A 199 17.40 1.21 23.52
CA GLY A 199 18.26 0.59 22.50
C GLY A 199 18.64 -0.85 22.84
N VAL A 200 18.69 -1.72 21.83
CA VAL A 200 19.27 -3.07 21.96
C VAL A 200 20.71 -2.92 22.43
N SER A 201 21.11 -3.69 23.45
CA SER A 201 22.49 -3.66 23.91
C SER A 201 23.44 -4.04 22.76
N SER A 202 24.63 -3.44 22.72
CA SER A 202 25.65 -3.80 21.72
C SER A 202 25.94 -5.32 21.71
N GLU A 203 25.91 -5.96 22.89
CA GLU A 203 26.03 -7.40 23.03
C GLU A 203 24.90 -8.16 22.32
N ARG A 204 23.64 -7.72 22.49
CA ARG A 204 22.50 -8.34 21.81
C ARG A 204 22.53 -8.10 20.30
N LEU A 205 22.99 -6.94 19.83
CA LEU A 205 23.23 -6.70 18.40
C LEU A 205 24.29 -7.66 17.83
N ALA A 206 25.35 -7.95 18.58
CA ALA A 206 26.35 -8.94 18.19
C ALA A 206 25.75 -10.36 18.14
N GLN A 207 24.91 -10.73 19.11
CA GLN A 207 24.19 -12.01 19.08
C GLN A 207 23.25 -12.11 17.87
N LEU A 208 22.48 -11.06 17.58
CA LEU A 208 21.59 -11.02 16.40
C LEU A 208 22.39 -11.16 15.11
N LYS A 209 23.56 -10.54 15.02
CA LYS A 209 24.46 -10.71 13.86
C LYS A 209 24.86 -12.18 13.67
N GLU A 210 25.03 -12.94 14.74
CA GLU A 210 25.36 -14.37 14.65
C GLU A 210 24.16 -15.23 14.26
N ILE A 211 22.98 -14.96 14.85
CA ILE A 211 21.75 -15.75 14.68
C ILE A 211 21.07 -15.47 13.33
N LEU A 212 21.10 -14.22 12.86
CA LEU A 212 20.43 -13.83 11.62
C LEU A 212 21.17 -14.38 10.41
N SER A 213 20.38 -14.90 9.47
CA SER A 213 20.79 -15.33 8.14
C SER A 213 20.04 -14.55 7.07
N PRO A 214 20.52 -14.49 5.81
CA PRO A 214 19.80 -13.86 4.71
C PRO A 214 18.40 -14.45 4.51
N GLU A 215 18.23 -15.75 4.78
CA GLU A 215 16.96 -16.46 4.68
C GLU A 215 15.98 -16.01 5.78
N THR A 216 16.45 -15.85 7.01
CA THR A 216 15.65 -15.34 8.13
C THR A 216 15.26 -13.89 7.88
N LEU A 217 16.20 -13.06 7.42
CA LEU A 217 15.95 -11.65 7.10
C LEU A 217 14.94 -11.49 5.95
N GLY A 218 15.12 -12.23 4.85
CA GLY A 218 14.15 -12.22 3.74
C GLY A 218 12.77 -12.74 4.15
N THR A 219 12.70 -13.67 5.11
CA THR A 219 11.42 -14.13 5.68
C THR A 219 10.78 -13.05 6.55
N TYR A 220 11.58 -12.34 7.35
CA TYR A 220 11.12 -11.20 8.15
C TYR A 220 10.49 -10.12 7.26
N HIS A 221 11.22 -9.62 6.25
CA HIS A 221 10.68 -8.54 5.41
C HIS A 221 9.43 -8.95 4.63
N ARG A 222 9.34 -10.22 4.19
CA ARG A 222 8.12 -10.72 3.54
C ARG A 222 6.92 -10.71 4.49
N ARG A 223 7.11 -11.14 5.73
CA ARG A 223 6.07 -11.11 6.77
C ARG A 223 5.68 -9.67 7.08
N LEU A 224 6.65 -8.76 7.16
CA LEU A 224 6.41 -7.33 7.36
C LEU A 224 5.61 -6.74 6.18
N ALA A 225 5.99 -7.03 4.94
CA ALA A 225 5.27 -6.59 3.74
C ALA A 225 3.82 -7.08 3.74
N ARG A 226 3.59 -8.36 4.07
CA ARG A 226 2.24 -8.90 4.22
C ARG A 226 1.45 -8.15 5.28
N ALA A 227 2.02 -7.96 6.46
CA ALA A 227 1.35 -7.26 7.57
C ALA A 227 0.98 -5.83 7.17
N ARG A 228 1.90 -5.09 6.54
CA ARG A 228 1.66 -3.74 6.03
C ARG A 228 0.57 -3.73 4.97
N VAL A 229 0.66 -4.56 3.93
CA VAL A 229 -0.36 -4.61 2.88
C VAL A 229 -1.74 -4.95 3.46
N ALA A 230 -1.82 -5.82 4.47
CA ALA A 230 -3.07 -6.13 5.16
C ALA A 230 -3.62 -4.93 5.95
N LEU A 231 -2.77 -4.24 6.72
CA LEU A 231 -3.15 -3.03 7.46
C LEU A 231 -3.60 -1.91 6.52
N LEU A 232 -2.85 -1.66 5.46
CA LEU A 232 -3.18 -0.70 4.40
C LEU A 232 -4.53 -1.03 3.78
N GLN A 233 -4.80 -2.30 3.47
CA GLN A 233 -6.08 -2.71 2.92
C GLN A 233 -7.24 -2.41 3.86
N ILE A 234 -7.09 -2.71 5.16
CA ILE A 234 -8.13 -2.47 6.17
C ILE A 234 -8.39 -0.97 6.30
N GLU A 235 -7.32 -0.19 6.46
CA GLU A 235 -7.40 1.25 6.69
C GLU A 235 -7.89 2.00 5.45
N PHE A 236 -7.44 1.62 4.26
CA PHE A 236 -7.92 2.20 3.00
C PHE A 236 -9.41 1.92 2.78
N ARG A 237 -9.87 0.69 3.03
CA ARG A 237 -11.31 0.36 2.95
C ARG A 237 -12.13 1.17 3.94
N ARG A 238 -11.63 1.34 5.17
CA ARG A 238 -12.28 2.16 6.19
C ARG A 238 -12.46 3.60 5.68
N ARG A 239 -11.39 4.22 5.19
CA ARG A 239 -11.43 5.59 4.62
C ARG A 239 -12.33 5.67 3.38
N LEU A 240 -12.27 4.66 2.51
CA LEU A 240 -13.10 4.59 1.31
C LEU A 240 -14.60 4.52 1.64
N SER A 241 -15.00 3.75 2.65
CA SER A 241 -16.39 3.70 3.09
C SER A 241 -16.90 5.05 3.60
N TYR A 242 -16.08 5.81 4.33
CA TYR A 242 -16.43 7.18 4.74
C TYR A 242 -16.55 8.12 3.54
N LEU A 243 -15.59 8.06 2.61
CA LEU A 243 -15.62 8.85 1.36
C LEU A 243 -16.83 8.51 0.50
N GLN A 244 -17.20 7.23 0.38
CA GLN A 244 -18.40 6.79 -0.34
C GLN A 244 -19.66 7.43 0.24
N ALA A 245 -19.84 7.38 1.56
CA ALA A 245 -20.98 8.01 2.22
C ALA A 245 -21.00 9.54 1.99
N ALA A 246 -19.85 10.21 2.08
CA ALA A 246 -19.75 11.65 1.84
C ALA A 246 -20.07 12.03 0.37
N LEU A 247 -19.58 11.25 -0.59
CA LEU A 247 -19.84 11.45 -2.02
C LEU A 247 -21.30 11.18 -2.39
N GLU A 248 -21.93 10.16 -1.78
CA GLU A 248 -23.36 9.86 -1.94
C GLU A 248 -24.26 10.95 -1.34
N GLN A 249 -23.87 11.50 -0.19
CA GLN A 249 -24.55 12.66 0.39
C GLN A 249 -24.43 13.89 -0.50
N ALA A 250 -23.26 14.15 -1.08
CA ALA A 250 -23.06 15.25 -2.03
C ALA A 250 -23.89 15.08 -3.32
N LEU A 251 -24.09 13.83 -3.77
CA LEU A 251 -24.99 13.51 -4.90
C LEU A 251 -26.47 13.76 -4.55
N SER A 252 -26.88 13.43 -3.32
CA SER A 252 -28.29 13.51 -2.89
C SER A 252 -28.69 14.92 -2.42
N GLY A 253 -27.74 15.67 -1.86
CA GLY A 253 -27.96 16.98 -1.25
C GLY A 253 -28.24 18.12 -2.24
N ALA A 254 -27.99 17.91 -3.54
CA ALA A 254 -28.23 18.90 -4.59
C ALA A 254 -29.71 19.34 -4.69
N GLY A 255 -30.67 18.58 -4.14
CA GLY A 255 -32.10 18.86 -4.24
C GLY A 255 -32.82 19.33 -2.97
N SER A 256 -32.17 19.35 -1.79
CA SER A 256 -32.92 19.38 -0.51
C SER A 256 -32.68 20.58 0.42
N ASN A 257 -31.79 21.52 0.11
CA ASN A 257 -31.65 22.73 0.92
C ASN A 257 -32.71 23.76 0.53
N GLY A 258 -33.93 23.48 0.97
CA GLY A 258 -35.07 24.37 0.89
C GLY A 258 -34.90 25.58 1.80
N GLY A 259 -35.33 26.74 1.29
CA GLY A 259 -35.64 27.86 2.16
C GLY A 259 -35.22 29.25 1.69
N ASP A 260 -34.98 29.51 0.39
CA ASP A 260 -35.15 30.89 -0.08
C ASP A 260 -35.51 30.98 -1.58
N VAL A 261 -36.61 31.65 -1.86
CA VAL A 261 -37.51 31.42 -3.01
C VAL A 261 -37.17 32.26 -4.25
N SER A 262 -35.95 32.78 -4.39
CA SER A 262 -35.67 33.80 -5.45
C SER A 262 -34.50 33.53 -6.39
N GLN A 263 -33.88 32.35 -6.42
CA GLN A 263 -32.72 32.11 -7.28
C GLN A 263 -32.92 31.00 -8.33
N ARG A 264 -32.98 31.47 -9.59
CA ARG A 264 -32.54 30.84 -10.85
C ARG A 264 -32.45 29.32 -10.84
N ALA A 265 -33.38 28.67 -11.56
CA ALA A 265 -33.42 27.23 -11.75
C ALA A 265 -32.01 26.65 -12.05
N PRO A 266 -31.55 25.64 -11.31
CA PRO A 266 -30.26 25.01 -11.57
C PRO A 266 -30.22 24.48 -13.01
N SER A 267 -29.14 24.79 -13.72
CA SER A 267 -28.95 24.30 -15.08
C SER A 267 -28.75 22.78 -15.05
N PRO A 268 -29.57 21.99 -15.75
CA PRO A 268 -29.52 20.51 -15.70
C PRO A 268 -28.15 19.94 -16.12
N GLU A 269 -27.39 20.68 -16.93
CA GLU A 269 -26.03 20.31 -17.34
C GLU A 269 -25.04 20.25 -16.17
N ARG A 270 -25.21 21.13 -15.17
CA ARG A 270 -24.33 21.19 -13.99
C ARG A 270 -24.49 19.95 -13.12
N ASP A 271 -25.73 19.53 -12.89
CA ASP A 271 -26.06 18.37 -12.06
C ASP A 271 -25.55 17.07 -12.69
N LEU A 272 -25.64 16.97 -14.03
CA LEU A 272 -25.07 15.89 -14.82
C LEU A 272 -23.54 15.85 -14.71
N GLY A 273 -22.87 17.01 -14.86
CA GLY A 273 -21.41 17.12 -14.73
C GLY A 273 -20.91 16.72 -13.34
N GLN A 274 -21.56 17.23 -12.28
CA GLN A 274 -21.25 16.88 -10.90
C GLN A 274 -21.40 15.38 -10.66
N SER A 275 -22.54 14.81 -11.06
CA SER A 275 -22.81 13.38 -10.89
C SER A 275 -21.78 12.51 -11.60
N ARG A 276 -21.31 12.96 -12.76
CA ARG A 276 -20.28 12.27 -13.56
C ARG A 276 -18.91 12.33 -12.90
N LEU A 277 -18.54 13.48 -12.35
CA LEU A 277 -17.28 13.68 -11.61
C LEU A 277 -17.22 12.80 -10.37
N LEU A 278 -18.23 12.86 -9.49
CA LEU A 278 -18.24 12.12 -8.23
C LEU A 278 -18.20 10.59 -8.47
N ARG A 279 -18.93 10.11 -9.49
CA ARG A 279 -18.88 8.69 -9.88
C ARG A 279 -17.50 8.28 -10.39
N THR A 280 -16.82 9.15 -11.13
CA THR A 280 -15.47 8.88 -11.66
C THR A 280 -14.43 8.83 -10.54
N VAL A 281 -14.52 9.73 -9.56
CA VAL A 281 -13.69 9.70 -8.34
C VAL A 281 -13.87 8.37 -7.59
N LEU A 282 -15.11 7.94 -7.35
CA LEU A 282 -15.40 6.65 -6.72
C LEU A 282 -14.82 5.48 -7.50
N GLN A 283 -15.01 5.46 -8.83
CA GLN A 283 -14.46 4.42 -9.68
C GLN A 283 -12.94 4.36 -9.53
N HIS A 284 -12.25 5.50 -9.59
CA HIS A 284 -10.81 5.56 -9.45
C HIS A 284 -10.32 5.07 -8.09
N LEU A 285 -11.00 5.42 -6.99
CA LEU A 285 -10.68 4.88 -5.66
C LEU A 285 -10.87 3.36 -5.57
N SER A 286 -11.89 2.80 -6.24
CA SER A 286 -12.10 1.35 -6.33
C SER A 286 -10.99 0.63 -7.12
N GLU A 287 -10.39 1.28 -8.12
CA GLU A 287 -9.21 0.72 -8.83
C GLU A 287 -8.02 0.58 -7.87
N VAL A 288 -7.78 1.60 -7.02
CA VAL A 288 -6.75 1.55 -5.96
C VAL A 288 -7.05 0.41 -4.98
N GLU A 289 -8.29 0.27 -4.52
CA GLU A 289 -8.70 -0.82 -3.62
C GLU A 289 -8.45 -2.21 -4.25
N THR A 290 -8.74 -2.34 -5.54
CA THR A 290 -8.57 -3.58 -6.29
C THR A 290 -7.09 -3.95 -6.41
N PHE A 291 -6.23 -2.95 -6.65
CA PHE A 291 -4.78 -3.13 -6.66
C PHE A 291 -4.25 -3.60 -5.30
N VAL A 292 -4.57 -2.88 -4.20
CA VAL A 292 -4.15 -3.27 -2.84
C VAL A 292 -4.69 -4.66 -2.47
N SER A 293 -5.92 -4.98 -2.87
CA SER A 293 -6.52 -6.30 -2.64
C SER A 293 -5.80 -7.41 -3.40
N THR A 294 -5.27 -7.13 -4.59
CA THR A 294 -4.49 -8.08 -5.38
C THR A 294 -3.17 -8.41 -4.67
N LEU A 295 -2.48 -7.40 -4.11
CA LEU A 295 -1.27 -7.59 -3.31
C LEU A 295 -1.54 -8.38 -2.03
N SER A 296 -2.62 -8.05 -1.31
CA SER A 296 -3.05 -8.76 -0.09
C SER A 296 -3.31 -10.25 -0.37
N ARG A 297 -3.97 -10.58 -1.49
CA ARG A 297 -4.19 -11.97 -1.91
C ARG A 297 -2.87 -12.69 -2.23
N PHE A 298 -1.97 -12.04 -2.96
CA PHE A 298 -0.66 -12.62 -3.26
C PHE A 298 0.14 -12.95 -1.99
N PHE A 299 0.25 -12.02 -1.05
CA PHE A 299 0.98 -12.28 0.19
C PHE A 299 0.32 -13.38 1.05
N LYS A 300 -1.01 -13.50 0.99
CA LYS A 300 -1.72 -14.62 1.63
C LYS A 300 -1.42 -15.96 0.94
N SER A 301 -1.38 -16.03 -0.40
CA SER A 301 -1.11 -17.29 -1.12
C SER A 301 0.31 -17.80 -0.90
N VAL A 302 1.30 -16.90 -0.93
CA VAL A 302 2.72 -17.25 -0.73
C VAL A 302 2.97 -17.86 0.66
N ASP A 303 2.26 -17.41 1.69
CA ASP A 303 2.44 -17.94 3.05
C ASP A 303 1.72 -19.27 3.27
N LEU A 304 0.56 -19.48 2.64
CA LEU A 304 -0.10 -20.79 2.65
C LEU A 304 0.80 -21.87 2.03
N ALA A 305 1.54 -21.52 0.98
CA ALA A 305 2.52 -22.42 0.37
C ALA A 305 3.71 -22.75 1.31
N ARG A 306 3.97 -21.96 2.35
CA ARG A 306 5.07 -22.21 3.32
C ARG A 306 4.60 -22.85 4.63
N GLY A 307 3.37 -22.58 5.07
CA GLY A 307 2.84 -22.99 6.38
C GLY A 307 2.55 -24.48 6.53
N VAL A 308 2.43 -25.23 5.43
CA VAL A 308 2.15 -26.68 5.49
C VAL A 308 3.34 -27.50 6.02
N THR A 309 4.54 -26.90 6.13
CA THR A 309 5.75 -27.64 6.52
C THR A 309 6.18 -27.58 7.99
N GLU A 310 5.62 -26.73 8.85
CA GLU A 310 6.22 -26.47 10.19
C GLU A 310 5.28 -26.58 11.41
N GLY A 311 3.99 -26.92 11.24
CA GLY A 311 3.05 -27.04 12.37
C GLY A 311 2.45 -28.45 12.48
N ASP A 312 2.66 -29.11 13.63
CA ASP A 312 2.11 -30.41 14.05
C ASP A 312 2.71 -31.70 13.46
N ALA A 313 3.98 -31.94 13.77
CA ALA A 313 4.61 -33.26 13.69
C ALA A 313 4.13 -34.27 14.77
N SER A 314 3.06 -33.97 15.53
CA SER A 314 2.56 -34.85 16.59
C SER A 314 1.36 -35.71 16.19
N GLN A 315 0.76 -35.53 15.00
CA GLN A 315 -0.29 -36.41 14.49
C GLN A 315 -0.27 -36.53 12.94
N ALA A 316 0.64 -37.33 12.38
CA ALA A 316 0.37 -38.12 11.16
C ALA A 316 1.57 -38.99 10.79
N THR A 317 1.48 -40.28 11.13
CA THR A 317 2.11 -41.35 10.37
C THR A 317 1.60 -41.34 8.92
N ALA A 318 2.50 -41.57 7.95
CA ALA A 318 2.31 -41.64 6.49
C ALA A 318 2.75 -40.38 5.72
N THR A 319 4.07 -40.24 5.68
CA THR A 319 4.88 -39.61 4.65
C THR A 319 4.40 -39.89 3.21
N ALA A 320 3.90 -38.87 2.52
CA ALA A 320 3.99 -38.79 1.06
C ALA A 320 3.90 -37.32 0.62
N GLY A 321 5.05 -36.77 0.19
CA GLY A 321 5.11 -35.60 -0.69
C GLY A 321 4.94 -34.23 -0.04
N LEU A 322 5.82 -33.87 0.89
CA LEU A 322 6.06 -32.44 1.15
C LEU A 322 7.05 -31.95 0.10
N ASP A 323 6.59 -31.06 -0.77
CA ASP A 323 7.45 -30.40 -1.75
C ASP A 323 8.56 -29.64 -1.01
N PRO A 324 9.84 -29.91 -1.31
CA PRO A 324 10.94 -29.21 -0.68
C PRO A 324 10.78 -27.69 -0.89
N ARG A 325 11.13 -26.91 0.15
CA ARG A 325 11.30 -25.46 -0.01
C ARG A 325 12.09 -25.22 -1.29
N PRO A 326 11.62 -24.36 -2.21
CA PRO A 326 12.36 -24.11 -3.44
C PRO A 326 13.76 -23.64 -3.03
N ILE A 327 14.75 -24.46 -3.35
CA ILE A 327 16.16 -24.11 -3.17
C ILE A 327 16.41 -23.02 -4.21
N ILE A 328 16.45 -21.78 -3.74
CA ILE A 328 16.81 -20.66 -4.61
C ILE A 328 18.30 -20.80 -4.86
N ASP A 329 18.65 -21.26 -6.06
CA ASP A 329 20.04 -21.27 -6.51
C ASP A 329 20.54 -19.83 -6.59
N ARG A 330 21.42 -19.47 -5.65
CA ARG A 330 22.03 -18.14 -5.57
C ARG A 330 23.37 -18.07 -6.29
N SER A 331 23.81 -19.14 -6.96
CA SER A 331 25.08 -19.15 -7.71
C SER A 331 25.08 -18.17 -8.87
N GLY A 332 23.92 -17.96 -9.51
CA GLY A 332 23.72 -16.96 -10.57
C GLY A 332 23.46 -15.54 -10.03
N PRO A 333 22.35 -15.31 -9.29
CA PRO A 333 21.92 -13.96 -8.90
C PRO A 333 22.68 -13.39 -7.69
N GLY A 334 23.40 -14.21 -6.94
CA GLY A 334 24.10 -13.80 -5.72
C GLY A 334 23.15 -13.47 -4.56
N TYR A 335 23.70 -12.74 -3.59
CA TYR A 335 22.93 -12.11 -2.52
C TYR A 335 22.80 -10.63 -2.87
N ILE A 336 21.57 -10.12 -2.88
CA ILE A 336 21.31 -8.70 -3.07
C ILE A 336 21.06 -8.09 -1.68
N MET A 337 21.47 -6.85 -1.50
CA MET A 337 21.47 -6.11 -0.23
C MET A 337 20.81 -4.75 -0.48
N HIS A 338 20.02 -4.27 0.47
CA HIS A 338 19.51 -2.90 0.41
C HIS A 338 20.61 -1.96 0.88
N VAL A 339 20.82 -0.90 0.11
CA VAL A 339 21.79 0.13 0.43
C VAL A 339 21.10 1.45 0.21
N ASP A 340 21.00 2.22 1.28
CA ASP A 340 20.66 3.62 1.11
C ASP A 340 21.83 4.28 0.41
N CYS A 341 21.58 4.79 -0.79
CA CYS A 341 22.49 5.72 -1.42
C CYS A 341 22.43 7.05 -0.66
N GLY A 342 23.03 7.09 0.53
CA GLY A 342 23.19 8.32 1.30
C GLY A 342 23.95 9.38 0.48
N HIS A 343 24.00 10.60 1.01
CA HIS A 343 24.86 11.65 0.45
C HIS A 343 26.30 11.11 0.36
N ASN A 344 26.83 10.97 -0.87
CA ASN A 344 28.17 10.51 -1.23
C ASN A 344 28.40 8.99 -1.35
N GLY A 345 27.36 8.16 -1.32
CA GLY A 345 27.51 6.72 -1.61
C GLY A 345 28.35 5.95 -0.58
N THR A 346 28.47 6.46 0.64
CA THR A 346 29.13 5.77 1.75
C THR A 346 28.14 4.81 2.41
N LEU A 347 28.55 3.55 2.59
CA LEU A 347 27.82 2.56 3.38
C LEU A 347 27.90 2.92 4.85
N ASP A 348 26.75 3.01 5.52
CA ASP A 348 26.70 3.22 6.96
C ASP A 348 26.88 1.90 7.75
N GLU A 349 26.83 1.96 9.07
CA GLU A 349 27.01 0.77 9.92
C GLU A 349 25.89 -0.27 9.72
N VAL A 350 24.65 0.13 9.39
CA VAL A 350 23.57 -0.80 9.06
C VAL A 350 23.88 -1.51 7.76
N ASP A 351 24.24 -0.76 6.72
CA ASP A 351 24.59 -1.31 5.42
C ASP A 351 25.75 -2.31 5.53
N LEU A 352 26.79 -1.94 6.28
CA LEU A 352 27.95 -2.80 6.53
C LEU A 352 27.58 -4.06 7.34
N ARG A 353 26.62 -3.97 8.27
CA ARG A 353 26.11 -5.14 9.00
C ARG A 353 25.38 -6.09 8.06
N GLN A 354 24.49 -5.59 7.21
CA GLN A 354 23.83 -6.41 6.18
C GLN A 354 24.85 -7.03 5.22
N LEU A 355 25.84 -6.25 4.76
CA LEU A 355 26.89 -6.72 3.86
C LEU A 355 27.68 -7.86 4.49
N SER A 356 28.08 -7.70 5.75
CA SER A 356 28.82 -8.72 6.47
C SER A 356 28.05 -10.03 6.60
N LEU A 357 26.72 -9.95 6.76
CA LEU A 357 25.84 -11.10 6.87
C LEU A 357 25.74 -11.84 5.52
N HIS A 358 25.62 -11.11 4.40
CA HIS A 358 25.64 -11.69 3.06
C HIS A 358 26.99 -12.30 2.70
N LEU A 359 28.10 -11.60 2.97
CA LEU A 359 29.46 -12.10 2.70
C LEU A 359 29.76 -13.39 3.48
N ARG A 360 29.35 -13.45 4.75
CA ARG A 360 29.51 -14.64 5.61
C ARG A 360 28.81 -15.86 5.03
N VAL A 361 27.58 -15.70 4.54
CA VAL A 361 26.81 -16.82 3.96
C VAL A 361 27.31 -17.20 2.58
N ALA A 362 27.78 -16.23 1.79
CA ALA A 362 28.48 -16.51 0.52
C ALA A 362 29.83 -17.22 0.72
N GLY A 363 30.30 -17.39 1.96
CA GLY A 363 31.62 -17.97 2.25
C GLY A 363 32.77 -17.06 1.81
N PHE A 364 32.51 -15.79 1.54
CA PHE A 364 33.52 -14.84 1.10
C PHE A 364 34.59 -14.66 2.18
N GLY A 365 35.87 -14.71 1.78
CA GLY A 365 37.01 -14.61 2.70
C GLY A 365 37.33 -15.89 3.48
N ARG A 366 36.58 -16.99 3.32
CA ARG A 366 37.02 -18.30 3.83
C ARG A 366 38.07 -18.86 2.87
N ALA A 367 39.28 -19.07 3.39
CA ALA A 367 40.28 -19.85 2.65
C ALA A 367 39.69 -21.24 2.37
N PRO A 368 39.91 -21.82 1.16
CA PRO A 368 39.49 -23.18 0.90
C PRO A 368 40.07 -24.07 2.00
N LYS A 369 39.20 -24.83 2.69
CA LYS A 369 39.68 -25.84 3.63
C LYS A 369 40.59 -26.75 2.83
N ALA A 370 41.88 -26.76 3.17
CA ALA A 370 42.81 -27.72 2.57
C ALA A 370 42.19 -29.10 2.75
N GLU A 371 41.89 -29.78 1.64
CA GLU A 371 41.46 -31.17 1.67
C GLU A 371 42.62 -31.97 2.26
N VAL A 372 42.40 -32.54 3.45
CA VAL A 372 43.37 -33.39 4.17
C VAL A 372 43.10 -34.84 3.83
#